data_AF-A0A933ICX1-F1
#
_entry.id   AF-A0A933ICX1-F1
#
_cell.length_a   1.000
_cell.length_b   1.000
_cell.length_c   1.000
_cell.angle_alpha   90.00
_cell.angle_beta   90.00
_cell.angle_gamma   90.00
#
_symmetry.space_group_name_H-M   'P 1'
#
loop_
_entity.id
_entity.type
_entity.pdbx_description
1 polymer ?
#
loop_
_entity_poly.entity_id
_entity_poly.type
_entity_poly.pdbx_seq_one_letter_code
_entity_poly.pdbx_strand_id
1 'polypeptide(L)'
;MPDPSELTNHVSRITGSQSPLLRLTRDLDRWGSLFLEIARTKEIPAVEQILGGLVEWMGSDLLDGWLRLPIPLFEEVSDLSEELFRACEAYLAWIRQARHPIPAEARRPHEEVIRGVLQRVHALAERPIGG
;
A
#
# COMPACT_ATOMS: atom_id res chain seq x y z
N MET A 1 3.74 -21.31 44.20
CA MET A 1 3.65 -21.72 42.78
C MET A 1 2.92 -20.61 42.07
N PRO A 2 3.46 -20.03 40.98
CA PRO A 2 2.75 -19.01 40.22
C PRO A 2 1.51 -19.63 39.54
N ASP A 3 0.45 -18.86 39.46
CA ASP A 3 -0.85 -19.25 38.93
C ASP A 3 -0.76 -19.45 37.39
N PRO A 4 -1.22 -20.58 36.82
CA PRO A 4 -1.21 -20.79 35.37
C PRO A 4 -2.00 -19.72 34.59
N SER A 5 -2.91 -19.00 35.25
CA SER A 5 -3.69 -17.89 34.68
C SER A 5 -2.86 -16.61 34.46
N GLU A 6 -1.72 -16.47 35.14
CA GLU A 6 -0.77 -15.36 34.93
C GLU A 6 0.12 -15.60 33.70
N LEU A 7 0.36 -16.85 33.32
CA LEU A 7 1.10 -17.21 32.11
C LEU A 7 0.28 -16.94 30.84
N THR A 8 -1.04 -17.13 30.86
CA THR A 8 -1.91 -16.83 29.72
C THR A 8 -2.03 -15.31 29.47
N ASN A 9 -2.06 -14.51 30.54
CA ASN A 9 -2.08 -13.04 30.43
C ASN A 9 -0.73 -12.44 30.01
N HIS A 10 0.38 -13.17 30.13
CA HIS A 10 1.69 -12.72 29.68
C HIS A 10 1.87 -12.89 28.17
N VAL A 11 1.25 -13.90 27.55
CA VAL A 11 1.29 -14.12 26.10
C VAL A 11 0.49 -13.06 25.33
N SER A 12 -0.62 -12.55 25.90
CA SER A 12 -1.40 -11.47 25.29
C SER A 12 -0.77 -10.08 25.41
N ARG A 13 0.31 -9.93 26.20
CA ARG A 13 1.01 -8.66 26.45
C ARG A 13 2.46 -8.67 25.96
N ILE A 14 2.82 -9.58 25.06
CA ILE A 14 4.06 -9.45 24.27
C ILE A 14 3.82 -8.37 23.20
N THR A 15 3.86 -7.12 23.65
CA THR A 15 4.52 -5.99 22.98
C THR A 15 4.32 -5.85 21.46
N GLY A 16 3.31 -5.06 21.08
CA GLY A 16 3.49 -3.95 20.14
C GLY A 16 3.65 -4.23 18.65
N SER A 17 3.35 -5.43 18.14
CA SER A 17 3.28 -5.66 16.70
C SER A 17 1.99 -5.05 16.15
N GLN A 18 2.10 -4.03 15.29
CA GLN A 18 0.98 -3.66 14.44
C GLN A 18 0.53 -4.92 13.68
N SER A 19 -0.79 -5.12 13.56
CA SER A 19 -1.35 -6.20 12.74
C SER A 19 -0.62 -6.23 11.39
N PRO A 20 -0.14 -7.40 10.91
CA PRO A 20 0.54 -7.49 9.61
C PRO A 20 -0.28 -6.84 8.49
N LEU A 21 -1.61 -6.97 8.56
CA LEU A 21 -2.54 -6.32 7.63
C LEU A 21 -2.41 -4.80 7.73
N LEU A 22 -2.52 -4.24 8.94
CA LEU A 22 -2.44 -2.79 9.17
C LEU A 22 -1.10 -2.20 8.71
N ARG A 23 0.00 -2.92 8.95
CA ARG A 23 1.32 -2.53 8.45
C ARG A 23 1.32 -2.45 6.92
N LEU A 24 0.91 -3.54 6.25
CA LEU A 24 0.94 -3.62 4.80
C LEU A 24 0.01 -2.61 4.12
N THR A 25 -1.19 -2.41 4.65
CA THR A 25 -2.11 -1.38 4.12
C THR A 25 -1.56 0.04 4.31
N ARG A 26 -0.84 0.30 5.41
CA ARG A 26 -0.19 1.61 5.62
C ARG A 26 0.98 1.84 4.68
N ASP A 27 1.80 0.83 4.46
CA ASP A 27 2.91 0.93 3.52
C ASP A 27 2.39 1.15 2.10
N LEU A 28 1.34 0.43 1.70
CA LEU A 28 0.71 0.59 0.39
C LEU A 28 0.08 1.99 0.21
N ASP A 29 -0.59 2.51 1.24
CA ASP A 29 -1.09 3.89 1.23
C ASP A 29 0.03 4.92 1.10
N ARG A 30 1.12 4.71 1.84
CA ARG A 30 2.31 5.57 1.78
C ARG A 30 2.91 5.58 0.37
N TRP A 31 3.04 4.44 -0.28
CA TRP A 31 3.56 4.36 -1.65
C TRP A 31 2.69 5.11 -2.64
N GLY A 32 1.36 4.91 -2.60
CA GLY A 32 0.46 5.61 -3.51
C GLY A 32 0.41 7.13 -3.27
N SER A 33 0.42 7.55 -2.00
CA SER A 33 0.46 8.97 -1.61
C SER A 33 1.76 9.64 -2.06
N LEU A 34 2.90 8.99 -1.84
CA LEU A 34 4.21 9.50 -2.27
C LEU A 34 4.31 9.58 -3.78
N PHE A 35 3.80 8.58 -4.51
CA PHE A 35 3.73 8.62 -5.96
C PHE A 35 2.93 9.83 -6.45
N LEU A 36 1.74 10.08 -5.89
CA LEU A 36 0.91 11.23 -6.27
C LEU A 36 1.61 12.57 -6.01
N GLU A 37 2.33 12.68 -4.90
CA GLU A 37 3.11 13.88 -4.56
C GLU A 37 4.20 14.14 -5.60
N ILE A 38 5.04 13.14 -5.88
CA ILE A 38 6.18 13.28 -6.80
C ILE A 38 5.73 13.38 -8.26
N ALA A 39 4.68 12.68 -8.67
CA ALA A 39 4.10 12.79 -10.01
C ALA A 39 3.68 14.23 -10.36
N ARG A 40 3.36 15.05 -9.34
CA ARG A 40 3.01 16.46 -9.54
C ARG A 40 4.20 17.36 -9.83
N THR A 41 5.40 17.01 -9.33
CA THR A 41 6.65 17.74 -9.57
C THR A 41 7.21 17.45 -10.97
N LYS A 42 6.81 16.32 -11.58
CA LYS A 42 7.23 15.84 -12.91
C LYS A 42 8.71 15.49 -13.02
N GLU A 43 9.36 15.22 -11.89
CA GLU A 43 10.69 14.62 -11.89
C GLU A 43 10.57 13.14 -12.26
N ILE A 44 10.59 12.83 -13.56
CA ILE A 44 10.46 11.46 -14.07
C ILE A 44 11.40 10.48 -13.35
N PRO A 45 12.70 10.78 -13.13
CA PRO A 45 13.58 9.88 -12.38
C PRO A 45 13.11 9.64 -10.94
N ALA A 46 12.56 10.65 -10.28
CA ALA A 46 12.01 10.50 -8.93
C ALA A 46 10.74 9.63 -8.94
N VAL A 47 9.85 9.82 -9.92
CA VAL A 47 8.66 8.96 -10.09
C VAL A 47 9.06 7.50 -10.34
N GLU A 48 10.06 7.27 -11.19
CA GLU A 48 10.62 5.94 -11.45
C GLU A 48 11.24 5.32 -10.19
N GLN A 49 11.93 6.11 -9.38
CA GLN A 49 12.48 5.65 -8.11
C GLN A 49 11.38 5.22 -7.12
N ILE A 50 10.28 5.98 -7.02
CA ILE A 50 9.13 5.59 -6.20
C ILE A 50 8.52 4.29 -6.70
N LEU A 51 8.35 4.14 -8.01
CA LEU A 51 7.80 2.93 -8.62
C LEU A 51 8.71 1.71 -8.38
N GLY A 52 10.03 1.88 -8.49
CA GLY A 52 11.00 0.84 -8.16
C GLY A 52 10.92 0.41 -6.69
N GLY A 53 10.76 1.37 -5.77
CA GLY A 53 10.56 1.08 -4.35
C GLY A 53 9.26 0.34 -4.05
N LEU A 54 8.16 0.65 -4.75
CA LEU A 54 6.91 -0.11 -4.66
C LEU A 54 7.11 -1.57 -5.11
N VAL A 55 7.80 -1.78 -6.24
CA VAL A 55 8.10 -3.14 -6.73
C VAL A 55 8.98 -3.91 -5.75
N GLU A 56 9.99 -3.26 -5.18
CA GLU A 56 10.84 -3.86 -4.15
C GLU A 56 10.02 -4.29 -2.94
N TRP A 57 9.17 -3.39 -2.41
CA TRP A 57 8.27 -3.70 -1.29
C TRP A 57 7.30 -4.85 -1.61
N MET A 58 6.77 -4.92 -2.84
CA MET A 58 5.93 -6.05 -3.28
C MET A 58 6.72 -7.37 -3.28
N GLY A 59 8.00 -7.35 -3.62
CA GLY A 59 8.89 -8.50 -3.65
C GLY A 59 9.50 -8.88 -2.28
N SER A 60 9.43 -8.00 -1.28
CA SER A 60 9.93 -8.25 0.08
C SER A 60 8.80 -8.31 1.10
N ASP A 61 8.30 -7.14 1.51
CA ASP A 61 7.44 -6.96 2.67
C ASP A 61 6.05 -7.56 2.46
N LEU A 62 5.51 -7.42 1.24
CA LEU A 62 4.25 -8.05 0.87
C LEU A 62 4.40 -9.58 0.89
N LEU A 63 5.43 -10.14 0.26
CA LEU A 63 5.68 -11.59 0.28
C LEU A 63 5.88 -12.13 1.71
N ASP A 64 6.57 -11.38 2.58
CA ASP A 64 6.67 -11.71 4.01
C ASP A 64 5.29 -11.75 4.70
N GLY A 65 4.32 -10.98 4.18
CA GLY A 65 2.92 -11.01 4.59
C GLY A 65 2.24 -12.35 4.37
N TRP A 66 2.66 -13.14 3.37
CA TRP A 66 2.11 -14.49 3.10
C TRP A 66 2.19 -15.39 4.32
N LEU A 67 3.29 -15.29 5.08
CA LEU A 67 3.55 -16.11 6.27
C LEU A 67 2.74 -15.65 7.50
N ARG A 68 2.08 -14.48 7.42
CA ARG A 68 1.52 -13.77 8.58
C ARG A 68 0.03 -13.44 8.43
N LEU A 69 -0.53 -13.58 7.24
CA LEU A 69 -1.93 -13.30 6.94
C LEU A 69 -2.70 -14.58 6.56
N PRO A 70 -3.99 -14.67 6.89
CA PRO A 70 -4.89 -15.61 6.23
C PRO A 70 -4.85 -15.40 4.71
N ILE A 71 -4.87 -16.49 3.94
CA ILE A 71 -4.77 -16.46 2.47
C ILE A 71 -5.72 -15.42 1.83
N PRO A 72 -7.02 -15.35 2.18
CA PRO A 72 -7.92 -14.37 1.56
C PRO A 72 -7.49 -12.92 1.79
N LEU A 73 -6.99 -12.60 2.98
CA LEU A 73 -6.51 -11.24 3.29
C LEU A 73 -5.19 -10.93 2.59
N PHE A 74 -4.31 -11.93 2.45
CA PHE A 74 -3.10 -11.77 1.65
C PHE A 74 -3.46 -11.50 0.18
N GLU A 75 -4.36 -12.28 -0.40
CA GLU A 75 -4.81 -12.12 -1.80
C GLU A 75 -5.41 -10.74 -2.01
N GLU A 76 -6.29 -10.27 -1.10
CA GLU A 76 -6.86 -8.93 -1.19
C GLU A 76 -5.79 -7.81 -1.17
N VAL A 77 -4.76 -7.91 -0.31
CA VAL A 77 -3.66 -6.93 -0.29
C VAL A 77 -2.79 -7.03 -1.54
N SER A 78 -2.52 -8.25 -2.01
CA SER A 78 -1.75 -8.51 -3.23
C SER A 78 -2.43 -7.90 -4.45
N ASP A 79 -3.73 -8.13 -4.61
CA ASP A 79 -4.54 -7.57 -5.70
C ASP A 79 -4.51 -6.03 -5.66
N LEU A 80 -4.71 -5.43 -4.47
CA LEU A 80 -4.64 -3.98 -4.32
C LEU A 80 -3.25 -3.41 -4.64
N SER A 81 -2.19 -4.15 -4.31
CA SER A 81 -0.82 -3.75 -4.64
C SER A 81 -0.54 -3.78 -6.14
N GLU A 82 -1.02 -4.79 -6.85
CA GLU A 82 -0.94 -4.88 -8.30
C GLU A 82 -1.77 -3.79 -8.99
N GLU A 83 -2.98 -3.54 -8.50
CA GLU A 83 -3.84 -2.47 -9.00
C GLU A 83 -3.17 -1.10 -8.83
N LEU A 84 -2.56 -0.83 -7.66
CA LEU A 84 -1.81 0.39 -7.42
C LEU A 84 -0.63 0.50 -8.39
N PHE A 85 0.16 -0.56 -8.52
CA PHE A 85 1.31 -0.60 -9.42
C PHE A 85 0.92 -0.28 -10.87
N ARG A 86 -0.12 -0.95 -11.40
CA ARG A 86 -0.63 -0.70 -12.76
C ARG A 86 -1.13 0.73 -12.94
N ALA A 87 -1.81 1.30 -11.94
CA ALA A 87 -2.27 2.68 -11.97
C ALA A 87 -1.11 3.68 -12.00
N CYS A 88 -0.07 3.44 -11.19
CA CYS A 88 1.16 4.22 -11.16
C CYS A 88 1.92 4.14 -12.50
N GLU A 89 2.08 2.94 -13.07
CA GLU A 89 2.69 2.74 -14.39
C GLU A 89 1.95 3.49 -15.49
N ALA A 90 0.62 3.38 -15.51
CA ALA A 90 -0.22 4.07 -16.48
C ALA A 90 -0.07 5.60 -16.36
N TYR A 91 -0.01 6.11 -15.13
CA TYR A 91 0.21 7.53 -14.91
C TYR A 91 1.63 7.95 -15.37
N LEU A 92 2.69 7.23 -15.00
CA LEU A 92 4.05 7.52 -15.48
C LEU A 92 4.14 7.51 -17.01
N ALA A 93 3.56 6.49 -17.66
CA ALA A 93 3.53 6.38 -19.11
C ALA A 93 2.84 7.60 -19.77
N TRP A 94 1.76 8.10 -19.15
CA TRP A 94 1.09 9.32 -19.58
C TRP A 94 1.95 10.57 -19.36
N ILE A 95 2.59 10.74 -18.20
CA ILE A 95 3.44 11.92 -17.92
C ILE A 95 4.56 12.02 -18.97
N ARG A 96 5.17 10.88 -19.34
CA ARG A 96 6.22 10.81 -20.38
C ARG A 96 5.77 11.31 -21.76
N GLN A 97 4.48 11.22 -22.08
CA GLN A 97 3.91 11.59 -23.38
C GLN A 97 3.23 12.97 -23.36
N ALA A 98 2.88 13.49 -22.19
CA ALA A 98 2.08 14.69 -22.05
C ALA A 98 2.87 15.95 -22.44
N ARG A 99 2.25 16.79 -23.29
CA ARG A 99 2.81 18.09 -23.67
C ARG A 99 2.90 19.04 -22.47
N HIS A 100 3.92 19.89 -22.45
CA HIS A 100 4.19 20.78 -21.34
C HIS A 100 3.69 22.21 -21.59
N PRO A 101 3.17 22.90 -20.54
CA PRO A 101 2.90 22.41 -19.18
C PRO A 101 1.60 21.56 -19.08
N ILE A 102 1.63 20.51 -18.27
CA ILE A 102 0.48 19.64 -17.97
C ILE A 102 -0.51 20.34 -17.01
N PRO A 103 -1.75 20.63 -17.42
CA PRO A 103 -2.80 21.20 -16.56
C PRO A 103 -3.21 20.24 -15.43
N ALA A 104 -3.78 20.77 -14.34
CA ALA A 104 -4.24 19.94 -13.22
C ALA A 104 -5.44 19.06 -13.62
N GLU A 105 -6.32 19.59 -14.47
CA GLU A 105 -7.52 18.93 -14.98
C GLU A 105 -7.15 17.69 -15.80
N ALA A 106 -6.03 17.76 -16.53
CA ALA A 106 -5.53 16.64 -17.32
C ALA A 106 -4.96 15.51 -16.45
N ARG A 107 -4.48 15.82 -15.23
CA ARG A 107 -3.97 14.82 -14.27
C ARG A 107 -5.07 14.10 -13.53
N ARG A 108 -6.21 14.78 -13.32
CA ARG A 108 -7.30 14.32 -12.46
C ARG A 108 -7.72 12.87 -12.72
N PRO A 109 -7.94 12.40 -13.96
CA PRO A 109 -8.35 11.02 -14.20
C PRO A 109 -7.33 9.99 -13.69
N HIS A 110 -6.03 10.27 -13.83
CA HIS A 110 -4.98 9.38 -13.35
C HIS A 110 -4.85 9.40 -11.83
N GLU A 111 -4.95 10.58 -11.22
CA GLU A 111 -4.93 10.71 -9.76
C GLU A 111 -6.16 10.07 -9.10
N GLU A 112 -7.33 10.12 -9.74
CA GLU A 112 -8.56 9.49 -9.26
C GLU A 112 -8.49 7.96 -9.24
N VAL A 113 -7.85 7.34 -10.24
CA VAL A 113 -7.64 5.88 -10.25
C VAL A 113 -6.80 5.46 -9.05
N ILE A 114 -5.67 6.12 -8.81
CA ILE A 114 -4.80 5.83 -7.66
C ILE A 114 -5.55 6.05 -6.35
N ARG A 115 -6.26 7.18 -6.20
CA ARG A 115 -7.07 7.44 -5.00
C ARG A 115 -8.15 6.39 -4.77
N GLY A 116 -8.77 5.87 -5.83
CA GLY A 116 -9.75 4.79 -5.73
C GLY A 116 -9.15 3.51 -5.15
N VAL A 117 -7.92 3.16 -5.55
CA VAL A 117 -7.18 2.04 -4.93
C VAL A 117 -6.89 2.34 -3.46
N LEU A 118 -6.39 3.54 -3.14
CA LEU A 118 -6.08 3.92 -1.76
C LEU A 118 -7.31 3.92 -0.83
N GLN A 119 -8.49 4.32 -1.33
CA GLN A 119 -9.74 4.21 -0.59
C GLN A 119 -10.08 2.76 -0.24
N ARG A 120 -9.85 1.82 -1.15
CA ARG A 120 -10.04 0.39 -0.89
C ARG A 120 -9.01 -0.16 0.09
N VAL A 121 -7.77 0.31 0.03
CA VAL A 121 -6.72 -0.01 1.01
C VAL A 121 -7.12 0.45 2.42
N HIS A 122 -7.64 1.67 2.55
CA HIS A 122 -8.15 2.18 3.83
C HIS A 122 -9.34 1.35 4.34
N ALA A 123 -10.31 1.06 3.46
CA ALA A 123 -11.46 0.24 3.82
C ALA A 123 -11.03 -1.15 4.32
N LEU A 124 -10.02 -1.76 3.70
CA LEU A 124 -9.47 -3.05 4.14
C LEU A 124 -8.83 -2.96 5.53
N ALA A 125 -8.12 -1.87 5.82
CA ALA A 125 -7.49 -1.65 7.13
C ALA A 125 -8.51 -1.44 8.27
N GLU A 126 -9.69 -0.92 7.96
CA GLU A 126 -10.77 -0.63 8.90
C GLU A 126 -11.76 -1.80 9.10
N ARG A 127 -11.67 -2.85 8.28
CA ARG A 127 -12.56 -4.01 8.40
C ARG A 127 -12.38 -4.71 9.76
N PRO A 128 -13.47 -4.99 10.49
CA PRO A 128 -13.39 -5.79 11.71
C PRO A 128 -12.89 -7.20 11.36
N ILE A 129 -11.81 -7.63 12.01
CA ILE A 129 -11.27 -8.99 11.90
C ILE A 129 -12.17 -9.90 12.75
N GLY A 130 -13.31 -10.34 12.21
CA GLY A 130 -14.24 -11.21 12.94
C GLY A 130 -15.51 -11.55 12.18
N GLY A 131 -15.55 -12.78 11.65
CA GLY A 131 -16.73 -13.52 11.23
C GLY A 131 -16.44 -15.00 11.43
#